data_AF-A0A6N6P2R9-F1
#
_entry.id   AF-A0A6N6P2R9-F1
#
_cell.length_a   1.000
_cell.length_b   1.000
_cell.length_c   1.000
_cell.angle_alpha   90.00
_cell.angle_beta   90.00
_cell.angle_gamma   90.00
#
_symmetry.space_group_name_H-M   'P 1'
#
loop_
_entity.id
_entity.type
_entity.pdbx_description
1 polymer ?
#
loop_
_entity_poly.entity_id
_entity_poly.type
_entity_poly.pdbx_seq_one_letter_code
_entity_poly.pdbx_strand_id
1 'polypeptide(L)'
;MPVYAFADRTRIIRTTAYTDSESDHIVYGNSNATGTPLRYTNRVRSAAADWSFYPVGTVFRISGLPFLYVVDDYGSALAGNATVDIYEPSKNLMNVWGSRQVEMTVVQWGSFNRSAEILSRRTSYGHCRQMLSNIIRQKPDAGRVAKL
;
A
#
# COMPACT_ATOMS: atom_id res chain seq x y z
N MET A 1 -5.14 5.67 15.94
CA MET A 1 -5.01 4.24 15.60
C MET A 1 -4.02 3.60 16.55
N PRO A 2 -4.28 2.39 17.06
CA PRO A 2 -3.34 1.65 17.89
C PRO A 2 -1.99 1.46 17.19
N VAL A 3 -0.92 1.47 17.97
CA VAL A 3 0.45 1.21 17.49
C VAL A 3 0.70 -0.29 17.59
N TYR A 4 1.11 -0.90 16.48
CA TYR A 4 1.35 -2.35 16.38
C TYR A 4 2.84 -2.63 16.16
N ALA A 5 3.40 -3.59 16.89
CA ALA A 5 4.74 -4.10 16.61
C ALA A 5 4.73 -4.89 15.29
N PHE A 6 5.87 -5.01 14.62
CA PHE A 6 5.97 -5.77 13.36
C PHE A 6 5.57 -7.25 13.51
N ALA A 7 5.77 -7.82 14.71
CA ALA A 7 5.34 -9.18 15.05
C ALA A 7 3.80 -9.31 15.15
N ASP A 8 3.09 -8.22 15.46
CA ASP A 8 1.63 -8.19 15.56
C ASP A 8 1.04 -8.20 14.15
N ARG A 9 0.59 -9.36 13.71
CA ARG A 9 0.04 -9.56 12.36
C ARG A 9 -1.42 -9.16 12.24
N THR A 10 -2.21 -9.29 13.30
CA THR A 10 -3.63 -8.91 13.31
C THR A 10 -3.78 -7.49 13.86
N ARG A 11 -4.48 -6.63 13.12
CA ARG A 11 -4.53 -5.19 13.35
C ARG A 11 -5.90 -4.63 13.00
N ILE A 12 -6.39 -3.69 13.79
CA ILE A 12 -7.50 -2.83 13.39
C ILE A 12 -6.91 -1.64 12.64
N ILE A 13 -7.28 -1.52 11.37
CA ILE A 13 -6.79 -0.47 10.49
C ILE A 13 -7.95 0.34 9.91
N ARG A 14 -7.69 1.60 9.59
CA ARG A 14 -8.55 2.36 8.68
C ARG A 14 -8.29 1.87 7.27
N THR A 15 -9.36 1.66 6.53
CA THR A 15 -9.33 1.44 5.10
C THR A 15 -10.21 2.45 4.38
N THR A 16 -9.78 2.81 3.18
CA THR A 16 -10.56 3.55 2.18
C THR A 16 -10.61 2.71 0.90
N ALA A 17 -11.19 3.24 -0.17
CA ALA A 17 -11.06 2.66 -1.50
C ALA A 17 -10.72 3.73 -2.52
N TYR A 18 -10.03 3.31 -3.58
CA TYR A 18 -9.71 4.12 -4.76
C TYR A 18 -10.07 3.37 -6.04
N THR A 19 -10.12 4.08 -7.15
CA THR A 19 -10.31 3.50 -8.49
C THR A 19 -9.43 4.18 -9.52
N ASP A 20 -9.01 3.44 -10.54
CA ASP A 20 -8.22 3.94 -11.68
C ASP A 20 -9.01 4.94 -12.56
N SER A 21 -10.32 5.06 -12.32
CA SER A 21 -11.20 6.06 -12.94
C SER A 21 -11.26 7.41 -12.19
N GLU A 22 -10.48 7.59 -11.12
CA GLU A 22 -10.27 8.88 -10.48
C GLU A 22 -9.32 9.77 -11.29
N SER A 23 -9.56 11.08 -11.25
CA SER A 23 -8.89 12.06 -12.13
C SER A 23 -7.38 12.12 -11.97
N ASP A 24 -6.86 11.78 -10.80
CA ASP A 24 -5.44 11.70 -10.46
C ASP A 24 -4.78 10.37 -10.90
N HIS A 25 -5.58 9.36 -11.29
CA HIS A 25 -5.10 8.07 -11.81
C HIS A 25 -5.04 7.98 -13.34
N ILE A 26 -5.74 8.85 -14.06
CA ILE A 26 -5.85 8.81 -15.54
C ILE A 26 -4.48 8.74 -16.23
N VAL A 27 -3.47 9.45 -15.70
CA VAL A 27 -2.12 9.50 -16.27
C VAL A 27 -1.37 8.16 -16.18
N TYR A 28 -1.72 7.32 -15.21
CA TYR A 28 -1.08 6.02 -14.96
C TYR A 28 -1.86 4.84 -15.54
N GLY A 29 -3.07 5.09 -16.06
CA GLY A 29 -3.98 4.08 -16.57
C GLY A 29 -4.29 3.02 -15.51
N ASN A 30 -4.31 1.75 -15.91
CA ASN A 30 -4.58 0.63 -15.02
C ASN A 30 -3.32 0.07 -14.32
N SER A 31 -2.22 0.81 -14.24
CA SER A 31 -0.95 0.31 -13.70
C SER A 31 -0.71 0.80 -12.27
N ASN A 32 -0.36 -0.13 -11.37
CA ASN A 32 0.04 0.19 -10.00
C ASN A 32 1.48 0.75 -9.93
N ALA A 33 1.90 1.21 -8.75
CA ALA A 33 3.25 1.72 -8.52
C ALA A 33 4.40 0.75 -8.83
N THR A 34 4.16 -0.57 -8.99
CA THR A 34 5.20 -1.53 -9.42
C THR A 34 5.32 -1.67 -10.94
N GLY A 35 4.45 -1.02 -11.72
CA GLY A 35 4.43 -1.11 -13.18
C GLY A 35 3.68 -2.34 -13.72
N THR A 36 2.78 -2.92 -12.92
CA THR A 36 1.93 -4.05 -13.33
C THR A 36 0.45 -3.64 -13.28
N PRO A 37 -0.45 -4.33 -14.02
CA PRO A 37 -1.87 -4.00 -13.96
C PRO A 37 -2.46 -4.17 -12.56
N LEU A 38 -3.34 -3.25 -12.17
CA LEU A 38 -4.18 -3.32 -10.98
C LEU A 38 -5.02 -4.60 -11.01
N ARG A 39 -5.08 -5.28 -9.87
CA ARG A 39 -5.73 -6.60 -9.75
C ARG A 39 -7.05 -6.47 -9.02
N TYR A 40 -8.11 -6.98 -9.65
CA TYR A 40 -9.40 -7.21 -9.02
C TYR A 40 -9.97 -8.56 -9.44
N THR A 41 -9.53 -9.61 -8.76
CA THR A 41 -9.96 -10.98 -9.05
C THR A 41 -10.68 -11.59 -7.84
N ASN A 42 -11.25 -12.79 -8.02
CA ASN A 42 -11.83 -13.56 -6.93
C ASN A 42 -10.80 -14.13 -5.94
N ARG A 43 -9.49 -13.97 -6.19
CA ARG A 43 -8.41 -14.47 -5.34
C ARG A 43 -7.54 -13.35 -4.78
N VAL A 44 -7.13 -12.43 -5.65
CA VAL A 44 -6.16 -11.38 -5.34
C VAL A 44 -6.71 -10.02 -5.74
N ARG A 45 -6.55 -9.04 -4.85
CA ARG A 45 -6.88 -7.64 -5.05
C ARG A 45 -5.69 -6.73 -4.74
N SER A 46 -5.53 -5.66 -5.52
CA SER A 46 -4.51 -4.64 -5.29
C SER A 46 -4.90 -3.74 -4.11
N ALA A 47 -3.90 -3.20 -3.44
CA ALA A 47 -4.06 -2.25 -2.35
C ALA A 47 -2.92 -1.23 -2.38
N ALA A 48 -3.24 0.00 -1.98
CA ALA A 48 -2.26 1.07 -1.78
C ALA A 48 -2.00 1.26 -0.29
N ALA A 49 -0.76 1.58 0.07
CA ALA A 49 -0.40 1.93 1.44
C ALA A 49 0.86 2.81 1.47
N ASP A 50 1.17 3.38 2.64
CA ASP A 50 2.51 3.88 2.90
C ASP A 50 3.47 2.67 3.04
N TRP A 51 4.46 2.59 2.16
CA TRP A 51 5.44 1.49 2.12
C TRP A 51 6.43 1.48 3.29
N SER A 52 6.49 2.55 4.09
CA SER A 52 7.20 2.57 5.37
C SER A 52 6.41 1.91 6.52
N PHE A 53 5.09 1.70 6.35
CA PHE A 53 4.24 0.92 7.27
C PHE A 53 3.99 -0.50 6.73
N TYR A 54 3.60 -0.61 5.46
CA TYR A 54 3.31 -1.87 4.76
C TYR A 54 4.13 -1.91 3.47
N PRO A 55 5.35 -2.48 3.51
CA PRO A 55 6.24 -2.48 2.35
C PRO A 55 5.61 -3.13 1.13
N VAL A 56 6.06 -2.72 -0.06
CA VAL A 56 5.61 -3.28 -1.32
C VAL A 56 5.74 -4.82 -1.31
N GLY A 57 4.68 -5.50 -1.75
CA GLY A 57 4.52 -6.95 -1.70
C GLY A 57 3.92 -7.49 -0.41
N THR A 58 3.54 -6.64 0.56
CA THR A 58 2.82 -7.11 1.77
C THR A 58 1.50 -7.74 1.36
N VAL A 59 1.27 -8.98 1.80
CA VAL A 59 0.05 -9.75 1.56
C VAL A 59 -0.74 -9.82 2.85
N PHE A 60 -2.04 -9.50 2.78
CA PHE A 60 -2.92 -9.53 3.94
C PHE A 60 -4.32 -10.04 3.59
N ARG A 61 -5.09 -10.35 4.64
CA ARG A 61 -6.52 -10.66 4.57
C ARG A 61 -7.30 -9.64 5.38
N ILE A 62 -8.53 -9.40 4.98
CA ILE A 62 -9.52 -8.64 5.75
C ILE A 62 -10.53 -9.65 6.30
N SER A 63 -10.82 -9.56 7.60
CA SER A 63 -11.74 -10.46 8.29
C SER A 63 -13.12 -10.44 7.63
N GLY A 64 -13.69 -11.62 7.39
CA GLY A 64 -14.98 -11.79 6.71
C GLY A 64 -14.94 -11.72 5.17
N LEU A 65 -13.78 -11.47 4.55
CA LEU A 65 -13.64 -11.45 3.08
C LEU A 65 -12.75 -12.59 2.57
N PRO A 66 -13.08 -13.21 1.41
CA PRO A 66 -12.38 -14.39 0.91
C PRO A 66 -11.11 -14.05 0.10
N PHE A 67 -10.72 -12.77 0.01
CA PHE A 67 -9.66 -12.31 -0.88
C PHE A 67 -8.32 -12.18 -0.15
N LEU A 68 -7.23 -12.40 -0.90
CA LEU A 68 -5.92 -11.87 -0.56
C LEU A 68 -5.79 -10.46 -1.13
N TYR A 69 -5.21 -9.58 -0.34
CA TYR A 69 -4.85 -8.24 -0.77
C TYR A 69 -3.34 -8.13 -0.83
N VAL A 70 -2.83 -7.44 -1.84
CA VAL A 70 -1.39 -7.22 -2.01
C VAL A 70 -1.14 -5.73 -2.09
N VAL A 71 -0.24 -5.24 -1.24
CA VAL A 71 0.27 -3.88 -1.34
C VAL A 71 1.20 -3.79 -2.54
N ASP A 72 0.68 -3.33 -3.67
CA ASP A 72 1.43 -3.10 -4.91
C ASP A 72 1.35 -1.64 -5.39
N ASP A 73 0.66 -0.80 -4.61
CA ASP A 73 0.52 0.62 -4.89
C ASP A 73 0.80 1.52 -3.67
N TYR A 74 0.89 2.83 -3.89
CA TYR A 74 0.98 3.85 -2.84
C TYR A 74 0.23 5.12 -3.25
N GLY A 75 -0.07 5.98 -2.29
CA GLY A 75 -0.72 7.27 -2.53
C GLY A 75 -0.19 8.37 -1.61
N SER A 76 -0.23 9.61 -2.07
CA SER A 76 0.24 10.78 -1.30
C SER A 76 -0.55 10.97 0.00
N ALA A 77 -1.86 10.71 -0.02
CA ALA A 77 -2.75 10.79 1.15
C ALA A 77 -2.49 9.70 2.20
N LEU A 78 -1.80 8.62 1.83
CA LEU A 78 -1.49 7.50 2.71
C LEU A 78 -0.17 7.72 3.45
N ALA A 79 0.72 8.57 2.90
CA ALA A 79 2.04 8.82 3.47
C ALA A 79 1.95 9.37 4.91
N GLY A 80 2.74 8.79 5.82
CA GLY A 80 2.81 9.11 7.23
C GLY A 80 1.73 8.47 8.10
N ASN A 81 0.84 7.63 7.55
CA ASN A 81 -0.19 6.95 8.33
C ASN A 81 -0.39 5.48 7.92
N ALA A 82 -1.08 4.72 8.77
CA ALA A 82 -1.27 3.28 8.60
C ALA A 82 -2.56 2.91 7.82
N THR A 83 -3.15 3.86 7.08
CA THR A 83 -4.34 3.58 6.25
C THR A 83 -3.96 2.71 5.06
N VAL A 84 -4.84 1.78 4.71
CA VAL A 84 -4.72 0.97 3.49
C VAL A 84 -5.87 1.29 2.57
N ASP A 85 -5.57 1.61 1.31
CA ASP A 85 -6.57 1.93 0.29
C ASP A 85 -6.83 0.70 -0.58
N ILE A 86 -8.09 0.29 -0.68
CA ILE A 86 -8.46 -0.92 -1.42
C ILE A 86 -8.83 -0.56 -2.85
N TYR A 87 -8.22 -1.24 -3.83
CA TYR A 87 -8.59 -1.02 -5.23
C TYR A 87 -9.99 -1.58 -5.51
N GLU A 88 -10.84 -0.74 -6.10
CA GLU A 88 -12.14 -1.12 -6.64
C GLU A 88 -12.24 -0.67 -8.12
N PRO A 89 -12.77 -1.51 -9.03
CA PRO A 89 -12.71 -1.25 -10.48
C PRO A 89 -13.77 -0.25 -10.96
N SER A 90 -14.57 0.32 -10.06
CA SER A 90 -15.53 1.36 -10.39
C SER A 90 -15.84 2.26 -9.20
N LYS A 91 -16.24 3.50 -9.47
CA LYS A 91 -16.70 4.45 -8.44
C LYS A 91 -17.87 3.93 -7.61
N ASN A 92 -18.75 3.13 -8.22
CA ASN A 92 -19.87 2.53 -7.49
C ASN A 92 -19.38 1.56 -6.42
N LEU A 93 -18.46 0.66 -6.77
CA LEU A 93 -17.87 -0.29 -5.82
C LEU A 93 -16.99 0.42 -4.78
N MET A 94 -16.23 1.44 -5.20
CA MET A 94 -15.47 2.31 -4.31
C MET A 94 -16.38 2.97 -3.26
N ASN A 95 -17.55 3.49 -3.66
CA ASN A 95 -18.52 4.09 -2.74
C ASN A 95 -19.18 3.05 -1.82
N VAL A 96 -19.47 1.85 -2.33
CA VAL A 96 -19.99 0.73 -1.52
C VAL A 96 -18.96 0.32 -0.46
N TRP A 97 -17.67 0.36 -0.78
CA TRP A 97 -16.60 0.16 0.21
C TRP A 97 -16.50 1.34 1.18
N GLY A 98 -16.30 2.56 0.69
CA GLY A 98 -16.19 3.75 1.53
C GLY A 98 -15.08 3.68 2.59
N SER A 99 -15.08 4.62 3.51
CA SER A 99 -14.12 4.64 4.63
C SER A 99 -14.63 3.79 5.78
N ARG A 100 -13.85 2.79 6.23
CA ARG A 100 -14.22 1.92 7.36
C ARG A 100 -13.02 1.43 8.15
N GLN A 101 -13.26 0.99 9.39
CA GLN A 101 -12.28 0.23 10.16
C GLN A 101 -12.51 -1.25 9.92
N VAL A 102 -11.42 -1.98 9.69
CA VAL A 102 -11.46 -3.44 9.50
C VAL A 102 -10.40 -4.11 10.34
N GLU A 103 -10.65 -5.37 10.68
CA GLU A 103 -9.61 -6.27 11.14
C GLU A 103 -8.86 -6.83 9.94
N MET A 104 -7.56 -6.57 9.89
CA MET A 104 -6.63 -7.05 8.89
C MET A 104 -5.64 -8.02 9.53
N THR A 105 -5.32 -9.11 8.84
CA THR A 105 -4.23 -10.02 9.22
C THR A 105 -3.17 -10.07 8.13
N VAL A 106 -1.93 -9.70 8.48
CA VAL A 106 -0.77 -9.81 7.59
C VAL A 106 -0.36 -11.28 7.44
N VAL A 107 -0.51 -11.79 6.22
CA VAL A 107 -0.13 -13.14 5.82
C VAL A 107 1.37 -13.20 5.52
N GLN A 108 1.88 -12.21 4.82
CA GLN A 108 3.30 -12.11 4.48
C GLN A 108 3.70 -10.64 4.41
N TRP A 109 4.82 -10.29 5.04
CA TRP A 109 5.38 -8.96 4.91
C TRP A 109 6.07 -8.78 3.56
N GLY A 110 5.93 -7.58 3.00
CA GLY A 110 6.64 -7.15 1.80
C GLY A 110 8.12 -6.85 2.07
N SER A 111 8.78 -6.22 1.09
CA SER A 111 10.21 -5.93 1.15
C SER A 111 10.48 -4.43 1.30
N PHE A 112 11.08 -4.05 2.43
CA PHE A 112 11.60 -2.70 2.65
C PHE A 112 12.71 -2.34 1.65
N ASN A 113 13.58 -3.29 1.29
CA ASN A 113 14.63 -3.07 0.31
C ASN A 113 14.06 -2.76 -1.08
N ARG A 114 13.06 -3.53 -1.52
CA ARG A 114 12.39 -3.29 -2.80
C ARG A 114 11.61 -1.98 -2.79
N SER A 115 10.96 -1.66 -1.67
CA SER A 115 10.28 -0.38 -1.49
C SER A 115 11.26 0.78 -1.62
N ALA A 116 12.42 0.70 -0.94
CA ALA A 116 13.45 1.73 -1.00
C ALA A 116 14.04 1.91 -2.40
N GLU A 117 14.31 0.81 -3.12
CA GLU A 117 14.80 0.84 -4.50
C GLU A 117 13.82 1.55 -5.46
N ILE A 118 12.53 1.26 -5.35
CA ILE A 118 11.53 1.91 -6.22
C ILE A 118 11.38 3.39 -5.83
N LEU A 119 11.31 3.70 -4.53
CA LEU A 119 11.10 5.05 -4.03
C LEU A 119 12.29 5.98 -4.29
N SER A 120 13.53 5.47 -4.28
CA SER A 120 14.73 6.27 -4.53
C SER A 120 14.70 6.99 -5.89
N ARG A 121 14.15 6.30 -6.90
CA ARG A 121 13.96 6.80 -8.27
C ARG A 121 12.79 7.79 -8.40
N ARG A 122 11.99 7.99 -7.34
CA ARG A 122 10.77 8.81 -7.33
C ARG A 122 10.81 9.94 -6.30
N THR A 123 12.01 10.27 -5.82
CA THR A 123 12.24 11.28 -4.79
C THR A 123 11.96 12.72 -5.24
N SER A 124 11.56 12.97 -6.49
CA SER A 124 10.99 14.28 -6.87
C SER A 124 9.68 14.56 -6.11
N TYR A 125 8.88 13.53 -5.85
CA TYR A 125 7.63 13.61 -5.10
C TYR A 125 7.87 13.61 -3.59
N GLY A 126 7.28 14.57 -2.87
CA GLY A 126 7.47 14.75 -1.43
C GLY A 126 7.08 13.53 -0.59
N HIS A 127 5.94 12.90 -0.91
CA HIS A 127 5.47 11.69 -0.23
C HIS A 127 6.41 10.49 -0.45
N CYS A 128 6.98 10.34 -1.66
CA CYS A 128 7.98 9.30 -1.93
C CYS A 128 9.25 9.51 -1.11
N ARG A 129 9.76 10.75 -1.02
CA ARG A 129 10.90 11.09 -0.15
C ARG A 129 10.62 10.77 1.32
N GLN A 130 9.42 11.11 1.80
CA GLN A 130 9.01 10.85 3.18
C GLN A 130 9.00 9.35 3.49
N MET A 131 8.34 8.54 2.64
CA MET A 131 8.32 7.08 2.79
C MET A 131 9.74 6.52 2.81
N LEU A 132 10.59 6.91 1.85
CA LEU A 132 11.98 6.46 1.79
C LEU A 132 12.76 6.83 3.06
N SER A 133 12.63 8.07 3.54
CA SER A 133 13.27 8.53 4.78
C SER A 133 12.85 7.69 5.98
N ASN A 134 11.55 7.41 6.10
CA ASN A 134 11.00 6.57 7.16
C ASN A 134 11.50 5.11 7.07
N ILE A 135 11.60 4.55 5.87
CA ILE A 135 12.16 3.21 5.66
C ILE A 135 13.62 3.18 6.12
N ILE A 136 14.45 4.15 5.70
CA ILE A 136 15.88 4.19 6.06
C ILE A 136 16.07 4.36 7.58
N ARG A 137 15.22 5.17 8.25
CA ARG A 137 15.26 5.29 9.72
C ARG A 137 14.96 3.97 10.44
N GLN A 138 13.99 3.21 9.94
CA GLN A 138 13.59 1.92 10.53
C GLN A 138 14.53 0.76 10.16
N LYS A 139 15.08 0.80 8.95
CA LYS A 139 15.93 -0.23 8.34
C LYS A 139 17.10 0.43 7.59
N PRO A 140 18.17 0.81 8.30
CA PRO A 140 19.32 1.49 7.69
C PRO A 140 19.95 0.74 6.51
N ASP A 141 19.94 -0.60 6.55
CA ASP A 141 20.49 -1.43 5.47
C ASP A 141 19.75 -1.28 4.14
N ALA A 142 18.46 -0.93 4.16
CA ALA A 142 17.68 -0.65 2.94
C ALA A 142 18.22 0.57 2.18
N GLY A 143 18.88 1.50 2.88
CA GLY A 143 19.53 2.67 2.28
C GLY A 143 20.74 2.34 1.41
N ARG A 144 21.34 1.14 1.55
CA ARG A 144 22.43 0.69 0.68
C ARG A 144 21.93 0.29 -0.71
N VAL A 145 20.71 -0.25 -0.80
CA VAL A 145 20.06 -0.67 -2.06
C VAL A 145 19.58 0.55 -2.86
N ALA A 146 19.17 1.62 -2.18
CA ALA A 146 18.69 2.85 -2.81
C ALA A 146 19.78 3.67 -3.54
N LYS A 147 21.07 3.37 -3.33
CA LYS A 147 22.23 4.08 -3.92
C LYS A 147 22.74 3.45 -5.23
N LEU A 148 22.15 2.35 -5.68
CA LEU A 148 22.42 1.70 -6.97
C LEU A 148 21.38 2.13 -8.01
#